data_AF-A0A961TA19-F1
#
_entry.id   AF-A0A961TA19-F1
#
_cell.length_a   1.000
_cell.length_b   1.000
_cell.length_c   1.000
_cell.angle_alpha   90.00
_cell.angle_beta   90.00
_cell.angle_gamma   90.00
#
_symmetry.space_group_name_H-M   'P 1'
#
loop_
_entity.id
_entity.type
_entity.pdbx_description
1 polymer ?
#
loop_
_entity_poly.entity_id
_entity_poly.type
_entity_poly.pdbx_seq_one_letter_code
_entity_poly.pdbx_strand_id
1 'polypeptide(L)'
;MRIVSADEVNGTLDFPALINVLRDAFRLGAIQPVRHHHTVERPQGAPTTLLLMPAWTDFAAGGFEGSGHIGVKIASVSPDNNKIGKPAVMAQYLLLDGTTGE
;
A
#
# COMPACT_ATOMS: atom_id res chain seq x y z
N MET A 1 -3.15 3.00 -17.07
CA MET A 1 -2.17 3.23 -15.99
C MET A 1 -1.92 4.73 -15.80
N ARG A 2 -2.13 5.25 -14.59
CA ARG A 2 -1.80 6.62 -14.17
C ARG A 2 -0.76 6.56 -13.05
N ILE A 3 0.24 7.42 -13.09
CA ILE A 3 1.18 7.60 -11.98
C ILE A 3 0.71 8.79 -11.14
N VAL A 4 0.62 8.61 -9.83
CA VAL A 4 0.37 9.67 -8.86
C VAL A 4 1.62 9.83 -8.02
N SER A 5 2.27 10.99 -8.13
CA SER A 5 3.51 11.30 -7.41
C SER A 5 3.27 11.56 -5.92
N ALA A 6 4.35 11.50 -5.13
CA ALA A 6 4.30 11.86 -3.71
C ALA A 6 3.81 13.31 -3.51
N ASP A 7 4.21 14.24 -4.39
CA ASP A 7 3.79 15.63 -4.30
C ASP A 7 2.29 15.80 -4.62
N GLU A 8 1.77 15.06 -5.60
CA GLU A 8 0.32 15.03 -5.88
C GLU A 8 -0.47 14.47 -4.69
N VAL A 9 0.00 13.37 -4.07
CA VAL A 9 -0.64 12.82 -2.86
C VAL A 9 -0.61 13.85 -1.75
N ASN A 10 0.56 14.45 -1.45
CA ASN A 10 0.71 15.44 -0.39
C ASN A 10 -0.14 16.69 -0.62
N GLY A 11 -0.28 17.13 -1.87
CA GLY A 11 -1.07 18.31 -2.23
C GLY A 11 -2.59 18.08 -2.22
N THR A 12 -3.05 16.83 -2.28
CA THR A 12 -4.48 16.48 -2.37
C THR A 12 -5.04 15.82 -1.10
N LEU A 13 -4.17 15.40 -0.18
CA LEU A 13 -4.58 14.67 1.01
C LEU A 13 -5.27 15.57 2.04
N ASP A 14 -6.57 15.34 2.23
CA ASP A 14 -7.34 15.92 3.33
C ASP A 14 -7.45 14.92 4.50
N PHE A 15 -6.84 15.26 5.65
CA PHE A 15 -6.80 14.38 6.82
C PHE A 15 -8.18 14.06 7.39
N PRO A 16 -9.08 15.04 7.63
CA PRO A 16 -10.47 14.79 7.98
C PRO A 16 -11.20 13.81 7.05
N ALA A 17 -11.14 14.03 5.73
CA ALA A 17 -11.74 13.10 4.76
C ALA A 17 -11.11 11.70 4.86
N LEU A 18 -9.77 11.61 4.95
CA LEU A 18 -9.06 10.34 5.09
C LEU A 18 -9.54 9.57 6.34
N ILE A 19 -9.67 10.25 7.48
CA ILE A 19 -10.14 9.63 8.73
C ILE A 19 -11.55 9.06 8.56
N ASN A 20 -12.45 9.80 7.90
CA ASN A 20 -13.80 9.33 7.64
C ASN A 20 -13.81 8.12 6.71
N VAL A 21 -13.05 8.16 5.61
CA VAL A 21 -12.93 7.04 4.68
C VAL A 21 -12.36 5.80 5.37
N LEU A 22 -11.31 5.95 6.18
CA LEU A 22 -10.74 4.84 6.95
C LEU A 22 -11.77 4.28 7.95
N ARG A 23 -12.50 5.15 8.64
CA ARG A 23 -13.54 4.76 9.60
C ARG A 23 -14.61 3.86 8.96
N ASP A 24 -15.02 4.18 7.74
CA ASP A 24 -16.01 3.42 6.99
C ASP A 24 -15.41 2.15 6.41
N ALA A 25 -14.20 2.21 5.85
CA ALA A 25 -13.49 1.04 5.32
C ALA A 25 -13.25 -0.03 6.40
N PHE A 26 -12.91 0.35 7.63
CA PHE A 26 -12.77 -0.60 8.74
C PHE A 26 -14.10 -1.24 9.17
N ARG A 27 -15.25 -0.59 8.97
CA ARG A 27 -16.57 -1.16 9.26
C ARG A 27 -17.04 -2.10 8.16
N LEU A 28 -16.85 -1.68 6.90
CA LEU A 28 -17.23 -2.46 5.73
C LEU A 28 -16.33 -3.70 5.58
N GLY A 29 -15.07 -3.58 6.00
CA GLY A 29 -14.08 -4.63 5.83
C GLY A 29 -13.48 -4.65 4.43
N ALA A 30 -12.41 -5.42 4.30
CA ALA A 30 -11.73 -5.73 3.05
C ALA A 30 -11.03 -7.08 3.21
N ILE A 31 -10.79 -7.78 2.12
CA ILE A 31 -9.95 -8.97 2.15
C ILE A 31 -8.50 -8.51 2.17
N GLN A 32 -7.79 -8.86 3.24
CA GLN A 32 -6.36 -8.63 3.39
C GLN A 32 -5.66 -9.89 3.92
N PRO A 33 -5.02 -10.70 3.05
CA PRO A 33 -4.23 -11.82 3.55
C PRO A 33 -3.02 -11.31 4.33
N VAL A 34 -2.37 -12.23 5.05
CA VAL A 34 -1.12 -11.92 5.78
C VAL A 34 -0.08 -11.39 4.81
N ARG A 35 0.50 -10.23 5.13
CA ARG A 35 1.55 -9.63 4.30
C ARG A 35 2.77 -10.54 4.16
N HIS A 36 3.34 -10.58 2.97
CA HIS A 36 4.57 -11.34 2.70
C HIS A 36 5.77 -10.56 3.23
N HIS A 37 6.75 -11.29 3.77
CA HIS A 37 8.04 -10.76 4.20
C HIS A 37 9.14 -11.53 3.47
N HIS A 38 9.97 -10.81 2.72
CA HIS A 38 11.13 -11.39 2.05
C HIS A 38 12.39 -10.69 2.55
N THR A 39 13.28 -11.44 3.15
CA THR A 39 14.60 -10.93 3.53
C THR A 39 15.48 -10.85 2.29
N VAL A 40 16.00 -9.65 2.02
CA VAL A 40 16.96 -9.37 0.95
C VAL A 40 18.32 -9.13 1.60
N GLU A 41 19.17 -10.15 1.53
CA GLU A 41 20.51 -10.12 2.10
C GLU A 41 21.40 -9.09 1.39
N ARG A 42 22.34 -8.52 2.15
CA ARG A 42 23.33 -7.57 1.65
C ARG A 42 24.73 -8.12 1.94
N PRO A 43 25.69 -7.99 1.01
CA PRO A 43 27.08 -8.39 1.28
C PRO A 43 27.71 -7.63 2.46
N GLN A 44 27.27 -6.38 2.69
CA GLN A 44 27.61 -5.56 3.84
C GLN A 44 26.38 -4.79 4.33
N GLY A 45 26.28 -4.61 5.65
CA GLY A 45 25.20 -3.85 6.28
C GLY A 45 23.98 -4.70 6.66
N ALA A 46 22.94 -4.03 7.15
CA ALA A 46 21.71 -4.70 7.58
C ALA A 46 20.90 -5.22 6.38
N PRO A 47 20.26 -6.41 6.49
CA PRO A 47 19.38 -6.91 5.44
C PRO A 47 18.18 -5.99 5.25
N THR A 48 17.65 -5.95 4.03
CA THR A 48 16.41 -5.24 3.71
C THR A 48 15.23 -6.20 3.82
N THR A 49 14.12 -5.77 4.41
CA THR A 49 12.86 -6.52 4.33
C THR A 49 12.00 -5.96 3.22
N LEU A 50 11.68 -6.77 2.21
CA LEU A 50 10.67 -6.48 1.20
C LEU A 50 9.31 -6.98 1.70
N LEU A 51 8.32 -6.09 1.71
CA LEU A 51 6.95 -6.35 2.13
C LEU A 51 6.02 -6.26 0.93
N LEU A 52 5.20 -7.29 0.73
CA LEU A 52 4.06 -7.26 -0.20
C LEU A 52 2.78 -7.32 0.62
N MET A 53 1.96 -6.28 0.50
CA MET A 53 0.72 -6.13 1.26
C MET A 53 -0.46 -6.00 0.29
N PRO A 54 -0.97 -7.12 -0.25
CA PRO A 54 -2.16 -7.10 -1.08
C PRO A 54 -3.42 -6.93 -0.23
N ALA A 55 -4.41 -6.23 -0.77
CA ALA A 55 -5.76 -6.15 -0.24
C ALA A 55 -6.75 -5.86 -1.36
N TRP A 56 -8.01 -6.27 -1.21
CA TRP A 56 -9.06 -6.00 -2.18
C TRP A 56 -10.43 -5.87 -1.52
N THR A 57 -11.34 -5.20 -2.22
CA THR A 57 -12.76 -5.17 -1.89
C THR A 57 -13.31 -6.60 -1.77
N ASP A 58 -14.13 -6.88 -0.75
CA ASP A 58 -14.82 -8.18 -0.66
C ASP A 58 -15.97 -8.23 -1.68
N PHE A 59 -15.62 -8.60 -2.92
CA PHE A 59 -16.55 -8.72 -4.03
C PHE A 59 -17.63 -9.78 -3.79
N ALA A 60 -17.36 -10.80 -2.96
CA ALA A 60 -18.33 -11.84 -2.64
C ALA A 60 -19.39 -11.36 -1.65
N ALA A 61 -19.03 -10.47 -0.73
CA ALA A 61 -19.95 -9.85 0.22
C ALA A 61 -20.78 -8.70 -0.36
N GLY A 62 -20.57 -8.34 -1.63
CA GLY A 62 -21.23 -7.20 -2.27
C GLY A 62 -20.82 -5.85 -1.66
N GLY A 63 -19.69 -5.80 -0.95
CA GLY A 63 -19.19 -4.60 -0.29
C GLY A 63 -18.64 -3.62 -1.32
N PHE A 64 -19.00 -2.34 -1.15
CA PHE A 64 -18.70 -1.16 -1.99
C PHE A 64 -19.60 -0.93 -3.21
N GLU A 65 -20.08 0.31 -3.34
CA GLU A 65 -20.69 0.83 -4.56
C GLU A 65 -19.62 0.96 -5.66
N GLY A 66 -19.91 0.51 -6.88
CA GLY A 66 -18.99 0.58 -8.03
C GLY A 66 -18.21 -0.72 -8.30
N SER A 67 -17.10 -0.61 -9.04
CA SER A 67 -16.27 -1.77 -9.46
C SER A 67 -15.32 -2.30 -8.37
N GLY A 68 -15.27 -1.65 -7.20
CA GLY A 68 -14.29 -1.95 -6.14
C GLY A 68 -12.84 -1.82 -6.62
N HIS A 69 -11.88 -2.24 -5.79
CA HIS A 69 -10.47 -2.15 -6.15
C HIS A 69 -9.67 -3.33 -5.63
N ILE A 70 -8.59 -3.64 -6.35
CA ILE A 70 -7.50 -4.49 -5.88
C ILE A 70 -6.28 -3.59 -5.70
N GLY A 71 -5.48 -3.81 -4.67
CA GLY A 71 -4.24 -3.07 -4.53
C GLY A 71 -3.15 -3.81 -3.80
N VAL A 72 -1.91 -3.42 -4.09
CA VAL A 72 -0.71 -3.98 -3.48
C VAL A 72 0.19 -2.84 -3.05
N LYS A 73 0.45 -2.75 -1.74
CA LYS A 73 1.56 -1.93 -1.24
C LYS A 73 2.84 -2.74 -1.29
N ILE A 74 3.83 -2.23 -2.01
CA ILE A 74 5.18 -2.78 -2.08
C ILE A 74 6.05 -1.85 -1.25
N ALA A 75 6.65 -2.36 -0.18
CA ALA A 75 7.51 -1.55 0.68
C ALA A 75 8.84 -2.25 0.95
N SER A 76 9.92 -1.46 1.01
CA SER A 76 11.20 -1.92 1.51
C SER A 76 11.50 -1.24 2.84
N VAL A 77 11.98 -2.04 3.80
CA VAL A 77 12.54 -1.58 5.06
C VAL A 77 14.04 -1.83 5.01
N SER A 78 14.81 -0.78 4.78
CA SER A 78 16.27 -0.80 4.68
C SER A 78 16.86 0.03 5.82
N PRO A 79 17.21 -0.58 6.97
CA PRO A 79 17.65 0.16 8.16
C PRO A 79 18.82 1.10 7.91
N ASP A 80 19.74 0.67 7.04
CA ASP A 80 20.97 1.40 6.72
C ASP A 80 20.77 2.61 5.80
N ASN A 81 19.57 2.86 5.25
CA ASN A 81 19.28 4.05 4.45
C ASN A 81 19.53 5.35 5.21
N ASN A 82 19.35 5.35 6.53
CA ASN A 82 19.61 6.53 7.36
C ASN A 82 21.09 6.96 7.30
N LYS A 83 22.03 6.03 7.06
CA LYS A 83 23.47 6.33 6.93
C LYS A 83 23.78 7.17 5.68
N ILE A 84 22.88 7.17 4.70
CA ILE A 84 23.00 7.91 3.44
C ILE A 84 21.91 8.99 3.29
N GLY A 85 21.27 9.39 4.39
CA GLY A 85 20.26 10.46 4.38
C GLY A 85 18.96 10.10 3.64
N LYS A 86 18.62 8.81 3.54
CA LYS A 86 17.37 8.33 2.93
C LYS A 86 16.44 7.77 4.02
N PRO A 87 15.11 7.81 3.82
CA PRO A 87 14.17 7.14 4.73
C PRO A 87 14.43 5.64 4.82
N ALA A 88 14.32 5.09 6.01
CA ALA A 88 14.42 3.64 6.24
C ALA A 88 13.30 2.85 5.55
N VAL A 89 12.13 3.48 5.33
CA VAL A 89 10.99 2.87 4.66
C VAL A 89 10.71 3.61 3.35
N MET A 90 10.68 2.86 2.27
CA MET A 90 10.25 3.34 0.96
C MET A 90 9.10 2.47 0.49
N ALA A 91 8.06 3.05 -0.10
CA ALA A 91 6.91 2.29 -0.56
C ALA A 91 6.32 2.84 -1.86
N GLN A 92 5.67 1.97 -2.61
CA GLN A 92 4.78 2.29 -3.71
C GLN A 92 3.46 1.56 -3.52
N TYR A 93 2.39 2.09 -4.09
CA TYR A 93 1.09 1.44 -4.12
C TYR A 93 0.65 1.24 -5.56
N LEU A 94 0.30 0.02 -5.92
CA LEU A 94 -0.38 -0.30 -7.16
C LEU A 94 -1.86 -0.45 -6.84
N LEU A 95 -2.69 0.38 -7.47
CA LEU A 95 -4.16 0.26 -7.43
C LEU A 95 -4.60 -0.24 -8.80
N LEU A 96 -5.45 -1.25 -8.82
CA LEU A 96 -6.01 -1.86 -10.02
C LEU A 96 -7.54 -1.78 -9.97
N ASP A 97 -8.16 -1.72 -11.15
CA ASP A 97 -9.62 -1.86 -11.25
C ASP A 97 -10.06 -3.21 -10.68
N GLY A 98 -11.09 -3.20 -9.83
CA GLY A 98 -11.55 -4.41 -9.14
C GLY A 98 -12.24 -5.42 -10.05
N THR A 99 -12.70 -5.01 -11.23
CA THR A 99 -13.41 -5.86 -12.20
C THR A 99 -12.49 -6.38 -13.29
N THR A 100 -11.66 -5.50 -13.86
CA THR A 100 -10.80 -5.84 -15.02
C THR A 100 -9.35 -6.14 -14.63
N GLY A 101 -8.88 -5.63 -13.48
CA GLY A 101 -7.50 -5.78 -13.02
C GLY A 101 -6.49 -4.89 -13.74
N GLU A 102 -6.93 -3.85 -14.45
CA GLU A 102 -6.05 -2.88 -15.17
C GLU A 102 -5.46 -1.77 -14.28
#